data_AF-L8EHP5-F1
#
_entry.id   AF-L8EHP5-F1
#
_cell.length_a   1.000
_cell.length_b   1.000
_cell.length_c   1.000
_cell.angle_alpha   90.00
_cell.angle_beta   90.00
_cell.angle_gamma   90.00
#
_symmetry.space_group_name_H-M   'P 1'
#
loop_
_entity.id
_entity.type
_entity.pdbx_description
1 polymer ?
#
loop_
_entity_poly.entity_id
_entity_poly.type
_entity_poly.pdbx_seq_one_letter_code
_entity_poly.pdbx_strand_id
1 'polypeptide(L)'
;MCAESERRARALVRCGIGPGDRVLRLAEPGPRRIFDDRVYVRGACTLHALRLTLDGDARFFALLRGWHDAHRGGSCDTKTFLAHAEAVADRPVRPLLCRWLSEPRLPPLPPRPSH
;
A
#
# COMPACT_ATOMS: atom_id res chain seq x y z
N MET A 1 -12.03 -21.92 -2.38
CA MET A 1 -11.94 -20.52 -2.87
C MET A 1 -12.73 -19.50 -2.04
N CYS A 2 -13.90 -19.81 -1.45
CA CYS A 2 -14.69 -18.84 -0.67
C CYS A 2 -14.10 -18.47 0.72
N ALA A 3 -13.48 -19.44 1.43
CA ALA A 3 -12.91 -19.22 2.77
C ALA A 3 -11.62 -18.37 2.78
N GLU A 4 -10.87 -18.38 1.68
CA GLU A 4 -9.64 -17.61 1.50
C GLU A 4 -9.95 -16.11 1.31
N SER A 5 -11.00 -15.80 0.54
CA SER A 5 -11.52 -14.44 0.32
C SER A 5 -12.09 -13.81 1.59
N GLU A 6 -12.73 -14.59 2.46
CA GLU A 6 -13.25 -14.09 3.75
C GLU A 6 -12.15 -13.82 4.78
N ARG A 7 -11.13 -14.68 4.85
CA ARG A 7 -9.94 -14.43 5.69
C ARG A 7 -9.20 -13.17 5.27
N ARG A 8 -9.10 -12.93 3.95
CA ARG A 8 -8.47 -11.74 3.39
C ARG A 8 -9.28 -10.45 3.65
N ALA A 9 -10.61 -10.53 3.66
CA ALA A 9 -11.46 -9.41 4.07
C ALA A 9 -11.34 -9.09 5.58
N ARG A 10 -11.20 -10.11 6.45
CA ARG A 10 -10.95 -9.92 7.89
C ARG A 10 -9.63 -9.18 8.18
N ALA A 11 -8.61 -9.38 7.35
CA ALA A 11 -7.33 -8.70 7.50
C ALA A 11 -7.46 -7.18 7.24
N LEU A 12 -8.30 -6.77 6.28
CA LEU A 12 -8.61 -5.37 6.00
C LEU A 12 -9.40 -4.69 7.12
N VAL A 13 -10.34 -5.42 7.75
CA VAL A 13 -11.07 -4.93 8.93
C VAL A 13 -10.13 -4.69 10.10
N ARG A 14 -9.12 -5.55 10.29
CA ARG A 14 -8.08 -5.37 11.31
C ARG A 14 -7.21 -4.14 11.07
N CYS A 15 -7.15 -3.70 9.82
CA CYS A 15 -6.49 -2.47 9.37
C CYS A 15 -7.35 -1.22 9.63
N GLY A 16 -8.60 -1.37 10.13
CA GLY A 16 -9.51 -0.25 10.41
C GLY A 16 -10.44 0.12 9.25
N ILE A 17 -10.46 -0.66 8.16
CA ILE A 17 -11.25 -0.35 6.96
C ILE A 17 -12.62 -1.04 7.01
N GLY A 18 -13.69 -0.24 7.07
CA GLY A 18 -15.07 -0.71 7.12
C GLY A 18 -15.65 -1.06 5.74
N PRO A 19 -16.80 -1.75 5.69
CA PRO A 19 -17.47 -2.07 4.41
C PRO A 19 -17.94 -0.84 3.62
N GLY A 20 -18.11 0.32 4.27
CA GLY A 20 -18.43 1.60 3.62
C GLY A 20 -17.25 2.33 2.96
N ASP A 21 -16.01 1.90 3.25
CA ASP A 21 -14.79 2.56 2.77
C ASP A 21 -14.28 1.99 1.44
N ARG A 22 -15.05 1.09 0.84
CA ARG A 22 -14.68 0.26 -0.32
C ARG A 22 -14.63 1.01 -1.66
N VAL A 23 -14.81 2.32 -1.67
CA VAL A 23 -14.87 3.15 -2.89
C VAL A 23 -14.07 4.43 -2.70
N LEU A 24 -12.75 4.28 -2.55
CA LEU A 24 -11.80 5.39 -2.56
C LEU A 24 -10.61 5.02 -3.44
N ARG A 25 -10.30 5.86 -4.44
CA ARG A 25 -9.02 5.79 -5.15
C ARG A 25 -8.03 6.66 -4.41
N LEU A 26 -6.93 6.07 -3.95
CA LEU A 26 -5.95 6.79 -3.13
C LEU A 26 -5.13 7.78 -3.97
N ALA A 27 -4.89 7.46 -5.24
CA ALA A 27 -4.24 8.37 -6.18
C ALA A 27 -5.14 9.56 -6.59
N GLU A 28 -6.47 9.46 -6.40
CA GLU A 28 -7.46 10.44 -6.84
C GLU A 28 -8.55 10.67 -5.77
N PRO A 29 -8.20 11.13 -4.55
CA PRO A 29 -9.19 11.37 -3.51
C PRO A 29 -10.08 12.59 -3.83
N GLY A 30 -9.58 13.51 -4.65
CA GLY A 30 -10.18 14.81 -4.90
C GLY A 30 -9.91 15.80 -3.76
N PRO A 31 -10.01 17.12 -4.02
CA PRO A 31 -9.52 18.16 -3.10
C PRO A 31 -10.23 18.17 -1.74
N ARG A 32 -11.48 17.72 -1.66
CA ARG A 32 -12.25 17.65 -0.41
C ARG A 32 -11.91 16.44 0.47
N ARG A 33 -11.19 15.45 -0.05
CA ARG A 33 -10.93 14.18 0.65
C ARG A 33 -9.45 13.90 0.88
N ILE A 34 -8.57 14.88 0.61
CA ILE A 34 -7.13 14.73 0.83
C ILE A 34 -6.77 14.43 2.30
N PHE A 35 -7.64 14.81 3.24
CA PHE A 35 -7.51 14.54 4.68
C PHE A 35 -8.56 13.57 5.22
N ASP A 36 -9.24 12.82 4.35
CA ASP A 36 -10.22 11.82 4.78
C ASP A 36 -9.50 10.65 5.47
N ASP A 37 -10.01 10.18 6.60
CA ASP A 37 -9.42 9.07 7.37
C ASP A 37 -9.17 7.83 6.50
N ARG A 38 -10.01 7.59 5.49
CA ARG A 38 -9.86 6.48 4.56
C ARG A 38 -8.59 6.59 3.73
N VAL A 39 -8.12 7.80 3.41
CA VAL A 39 -6.82 8.02 2.74
C VAL A 39 -5.69 7.55 3.65
N TYR A 40 -5.72 7.95 4.92
CA TYR A 40 -4.69 7.58 5.90
C TYR A 40 -4.67 6.08 6.16
N VAL A 41 -5.83 5.49 6.47
CA VAL A 41 -5.93 4.07 6.78
C VAL A 41 -5.54 3.23 5.57
N ARG A 42 -6.08 3.53 4.38
CA ARG A 42 -5.72 2.81 3.16
C ARG A 42 -4.25 3.00 2.78
N GLY A 43 -3.69 4.19 3.00
CA GLY A 43 -2.27 4.47 2.80
C GLY A 43 -1.40 3.58 3.69
N ALA A 44 -1.73 3.50 4.99
CA ALA A 44 -1.03 2.64 5.94
C ALA A 44 -1.12 1.16 5.54
N CYS A 45 -2.30 0.67 5.12
CA CYS A 45 -2.46 -0.71 4.67
C CYS A 45 -1.72 -1.00 3.36
N THR A 46 -1.59 -0.02 2.46
CA THR A 46 -0.78 -0.14 1.24
C THR A 46 0.69 -0.34 1.56
N LEU A 47 1.24 0.47 2.49
CA LEU A 47 2.61 0.32 2.96
C LEU A 47 2.81 -1.00 3.71
N HIS A 48 1.81 -1.44 4.49
CA HIS A 48 1.86 -2.73 5.16
C HIS A 48 1.88 -3.89 4.16
N ALA A 49 1.05 -3.85 3.11
CA ALA A 49 1.07 -4.84 2.04
C ALA A 49 2.45 -4.90 1.37
N LEU A 50 3.06 -3.74 1.08
CA LEU A 50 4.41 -3.66 0.53
C LEU A 50 5.43 -4.30 1.47
N ARG A 51 5.36 -4.02 2.77
CA ARG A 51 6.24 -4.64 3.79
C ARG A 51 6.14 -6.16 3.80
N LEU A 52 4.93 -6.71 3.73
CA LEU A 52 4.73 -8.16 3.65
C LEU A 52 5.30 -8.74 2.36
N THR A 53 5.14 -8.03 1.23
CA THR A 53 5.69 -8.46 -0.06
C THR A 53 7.22 -8.40 -0.11
N LEU A 54 7.86 -7.50 0.64
CA LEU A 54 9.32 -7.40 0.73
C LEU A 54 9.96 -8.38 1.73
N ASP A 55 9.19 -9.38 2.19
CA ASP A 55 9.62 -10.36 3.21
C ASP A 55 10.02 -9.72 4.55
N GLY A 56 9.40 -8.58 4.91
CA GLY A 56 9.52 -7.98 6.23
C GLY A 56 10.26 -6.65 6.28
N ASP A 57 10.83 -6.38 7.45
CA ASP A 57 11.14 -5.02 7.92
C ASP A 57 12.41 -4.45 7.30
N ALA A 58 13.47 -5.28 7.19
CA ALA A 58 14.78 -4.81 6.79
C ALA A 58 14.75 -4.14 5.41
N ARG A 59 14.19 -4.84 4.41
CA ARG A 59 14.03 -4.31 3.05
C ARG A 59 13.04 -3.15 3.00
N PHE A 60 11.93 -3.23 3.74
CA PHE A 60 10.94 -2.15 3.79
C PHE A 60 11.54 -0.85 4.33
N PHE A 61 12.29 -0.89 5.44
CA PHE A 61 12.92 0.31 5.99
C PHE A 61 14.11 0.79 5.16
N ALA A 62 14.85 -0.11 4.51
CA ALA A 62 15.88 0.28 3.54
C ALA A 62 15.26 1.06 2.37
N LEU A 63 14.13 0.60 1.83
CA LEU A 63 13.37 1.30 0.79
C LEU A 63 12.95 2.70 1.26
N LEU A 64 12.37 2.83 2.46
CA LEU A 64 11.92 4.12 2.99
C LEU A 64 13.07 5.10 3.23
N ARG A 65 14.19 4.64 3.80
CA ARG A 65 15.38 5.49 3.99
C ARG A 65 15.95 5.95 2.66
N GLY A 66 16.12 5.04 1.70
CA GLY A 66 16.59 5.39 0.36
C GLY A 66 15.64 6.37 -0.35
N TRP A 67 14.33 6.23 -0.17
CA TRP A 67 13.34 7.16 -0.72
C TRP A 67 13.51 8.56 -0.15
N HIS A 68 13.59 8.66 1.18
CA HIS A 68 13.81 9.91 1.89
C HIS A 68 15.11 10.58 1.45
N ASP A 69 16.22 9.83 1.40
CA ASP A 69 17.53 10.39 1.09
C ASP A 69 17.61 10.93 -0.34
N ALA A 70 16.92 10.28 -1.29
CA ALA A 70 16.85 10.70 -2.68
C ALA A 70 15.95 11.93 -2.92
N HIS A 71 14.94 12.16 -2.07
CA HIS A 71 13.93 13.21 -2.30
C HIS A 71 13.87 14.28 -1.19
N ARG A 72 14.77 14.24 -0.22
CA ARG A 72 14.84 15.23 0.87
C ARG A 72 14.93 16.64 0.32
N GLY A 73 14.04 17.53 0.78
CA GLY A 73 13.99 18.93 0.34
C GLY A 73 13.44 19.14 -1.08
N GLY A 74 12.92 18.10 -1.73
CA GLY A 74 12.30 18.18 -3.05
C GLY A 74 10.80 17.85 -3.04
N SER A 75 10.18 17.97 -4.20
CA SER A 75 8.83 17.44 -4.45
C SER A 75 8.92 16.06 -5.07
N CYS A 76 7.98 15.19 -4.70
CA CYS A 76 7.89 13.83 -5.23
C CYS A 76 6.45 13.50 -5.63
N ASP A 77 6.30 12.59 -6.58
CA ASP A 77 5.00 12.09 -7.02
C ASP A 77 4.89 10.56 -6.87
N THR A 78 3.67 10.07 -7.04
CA THR A 78 3.37 8.64 -6.95
C THR A 78 4.13 7.81 -7.99
N LYS A 79 4.33 8.33 -9.20
CA LYS A 79 5.03 7.61 -10.28
C LYS A 79 6.49 7.36 -9.91
N THR A 80 7.12 8.35 -9.30
CA THR A 80 8.49 8.32 -8.83
C THR A 80 8.64 7.34 -7.68
N PHE A 81 7.68 7.31 -6.74
CA PHE A 81 7.65 6.32 -5.66
C PHE A 81 7.54 4.88 -6.19
N LEU A 82 6.67 4.65 -7.19
CA LEU A 82 6.54 3.35 -7.81
C LEU A 82 7.85 2.89 -8.48
N ALA A 83 8.55 3.80 -9.16
CA ALA A 83 9.83 3.50 -9.79
C ALA A 83 10.92 3.18 -8.75
N HIS A 84 11.00 3.95 -7.66
CA HIS A 84 11.92 3.66 -6.56
C HIS A 84 11.64 2.31 -5.91
N ALA A 85 10.37 2.00 -5.65
CA ALA A 85 9.99 0.73 -5.05
C ALA A 85 10.35 -0.47 -5.93
N GLU A 86 10.18 -0.36 -7.26
CA GLU A 86 10.62 -1.39 -8.20
C GLU A 86 12.14 -1.55 -8.24
N ALA A 87 12.90 -0.46 -8.18
CA ALA A 87 14.36 -0.51 -8.21
C ALA A 87 14.95 -1.20 -6.98
N VAL A 88 14.29 -1.09 -5.82
CA VAL A 88 14.74 -1.69 -4.55
C VAL A 88 14.21 -3.12 -4.36
N ALA A 89 13.08 -3.47 -4.99
CA ALA A 89 12.46 -4.76 -4.80
C ALA A 89 13.01 -5.82 -5.77
N ASP A 90 13.40 -6.97 -5.22
CA ASP A 90 13.82 -8.14 -6.02
C ASP A 90 12.64 -8.85 -6.73
N ARG A 91 11.45 -8.25 -6.75
CA ARG A 91 10.20 -8.82 -7.28
C ARG A 91 9.23 -7.73 -7.73
N PRO A 92 8.26 -8.03 -8.61
CA PRO A 92 7.33 -7.02 -9.11
C PRO A 92 6.40 -6.50 -8.00
N VAL A 93 6.68 -5.29 -7.51
CA VAL A 93 5.85 -4.60 -6.50
C VAL A 93 4.87 -3.59 -7.10
N ARG A 94 5.12 -3.11 -8.33
CA ARG A 94 4.22 -2.16 -9.00
C ARG A 94 2.80 -2.69 -9.20
N PRO A 95 2.56 -3.94 -9.62
CA PRO A 95 1.19 -4.44 -9.75
C PRO A 95 0.42 -4.40 -8.42
N LEU A 96 1.08 -4.73 -7.31
CA LEU A 96 0.51 -4.63 -5.98
C LEU A 96 0.14 -3.18 -5.66
N LEU A 97 1.10 -2.25 -5.80
CA LEU A 97 0.89 -0.84 -5.47
C LEU A 97 -0.19 -0.20 -6.34
N CYS A 98 -0.20 -0.45 -7.66
CA CYS A 98 -1.25 0.02 -8.57
C CYS A 98 -2.64 -0.46 -8.13
N ARG A 99 -2.75 -1.71 -7.66
CA ARG A 99 -4.00 -2.27 -7.17
C ARG A 99 -4.52 -1.51 -5.94
N TRP A 100 -3.63 -1.21 -5.01
CA TRP A 100 -3.97 -0.47 -3.80
C TRP A 100 -4.28 1.01 -4.05
N LEU A 101 -3.58 1.64 -5.01
CA LEU A 101 -3.68 3.07 -5.28
C LEU A 101 -4.86 3.43 -6.20
N SER A 102 -5.10 2.64 -7.24
CA SER A 102 -5.97 3.00 -8.36
C SER A 102 -7.31 2.26 -8.38
N GLU A 103 -7.37 1.04 -7.83
CA GLU A 103 -8.65 0.30 -7.81
C GLU A 103 -9.53 0.82 -6.68
N PRO A 104 -10.84 1.06 -6.91
CA PRO A 104 -11.74 1.47 -5.83
C PRO A 104 -11.87 0.37 -4.78
N ARG A 105 -11.98 -0.90 -5.21
CA ARG A 105 -12.07 -2.06 -4.31
C ARG A 105 -10.73 -2.30 -3.60
N LEU A 106 -10.81 -2.64 -2.32
CA LEU A 106 -9.64 -3.02 -1.56
C LEU A 106 -9.14 -4.41 -1.98
N PRO A 107 -7.88 -4.53 -2.40
CA PRO A 107 -7.30 -5.83 -2.63
C PRO A 107 -7.03 -6.55 -1.30
N PRO A 108 -6.92 -7.89 -1.33
CA PRO A 108 -6.53 -8.65 -0.15
C PRO A 108 -5.10 -8.29 0.28
N LEU A 109 -4.83 -8.33 1.58
CA LEU A 109 -3.46 -8.26 2.09
C LEU A 109 -2.66 -9.51 1.66
N PRO A 110 -1.37 -9.35 1.30
CA PRO A 110 -0.46 -10.47 1.11
C PRO A 110 -0.37 -11.35 2.38
N PRO A 111 -0.08 -12.65 2.25
CA PRO A 111 0.19 -13.48 3.41
C PRO A 111 1.42 -12.96 4.15
N ARG A 112 1.47 -13.21 5.47
CA ARG A 112 2.65 -12.89 6.26
C ARG A 112 3.81 -13.81 5.82
N PRO A 113 5.03 -13.29 5.64
CA PRO A 113 6.17 -14.14 5.32
C PRO A 113 6.37 -15.16 6.44
N SER A 114 6.47 -16.44 6.06
CA SER A 114 6.89 -17.53 6.93
C SER A 114 8.41 -17.46 7.05
N HIS A 115 8.88 -17.03 8.23
CA HIS A 115 10.30 -17.14 8.60
C HIS A 115 10.72 -18.59 8.74
#